data_AF-A0A8S0QJ85-F1
#
_entry.id   AF-A0A8S0QJ85-F1
#
_cell.length_a   1.000
_cell.length_b   1.000
_cell.length_c   1.000
_cell.angle_alpha   90.00
_cell.angle_beta   90.00
_cell.angle_gamma   90.00
#
_symmetry.space_group_name_H-M   'P 1'
#
loop_
_entity.id
_entity.type
_entity.pdbx_description
1 polymer ?
#
loop_
_entity_poly.entity_id
_entity_poly.type
_entity_poly.pdbx_seq_one_letter_code
_entity_poly.pdbx_strand_id
1 'polypeptide(L)'
;MSGLDPNQVDYINAHATSTPLGDAVEAKAIKSLFSSHVVSGALALSSTKGAIGHLLGAAGAVEAIFSILAIHHGVAPLTLNLTKPDPVFNGKFMPLTASRRMAIKAALSNSFGFGGTNASLLFASIS
;
A
#
# COMPACT_ATOMS: atom_id res chain seq x y z
N MET A 1 18.55 -7.41 -4.98
CA MET A 1 17.58 -6.46 -5.57
C MET A 1 16.54 -7.26 -6.34
N SER A 2 15.26 -6.88 -6.31
CA SER A 2 14.18 -7.66 -6.94
C SER A 2 14.19 -7.62 -8.47
N GLY A 3 14.76 -6.56 -9.08
CA GLY A 3 14.79 -6.39 -10.53
C GLY A 3 13.45 -6.01 -11.17
N LEU A 4 12.42 -5.69 -10.36
CA LEU A 4 11.09 -5.29 -10.85
C LEU A 4 11.03 -3.79 -11.14
N ASP A 5 10.41 -3.44 -12.26
CA ASP A 5 9.99 -2.08 -12.58
C ASP A 5 8.78 -1.67 -11.70
N PRO A 6 8.63 -0.37 -11.34
CA PRO A 6 7.46 0.10 -10.60
C PRO A 6 6.10 -0.31 -11.21
N ASN A 7 6.00 -0.43 -12.54
CA ASN A 7 4.77 -0.84 -13.21
C ASN A 7 4.45 -2.34 -13.04
N GLN A 8 5.34 -3.10 -12.41
CA GLN A 8 5.15 -4.53 -12.09
C GLN A 8 4.69 -4.76 -10.65
N VAL A 9 4.50 -3.70 -9.85
CA VAL A 9 3.95 -3.81 -8.48
C VAL A 9 2.44 -3.60 -8.55
N ASP A 10 1.68 -4.65 -8.26
CA ASP A 10 0.22 -4.63 -8.40
C ASP A 10 -0.48 -4.02 -7.17
N TYR A 11 0.10 -4.22 -5.97
CA TYR A 11 -0.49 -3.78 -4.71
C TYR A 11 0.53 -3.16 -3.76
N ILE A 12 0.15 -2.06 -3.10
CA ILE A 12 0.88 -1.46 -1.99
C ILE A 12 -0.01 -1.45 -0.75
N ASN A 13 0.46 -2.11 0.32
CA ASN A 13 0.00 -1.91 1.68
C ASN A 13 0.83 -0.77 2.29
N ALA A 14 0.23 0.41 2.33
CA ALA A 14 0.86 1.63 2.81
C ALA A 14 1.01 1.60 4.33
N HIS A 15 2.03 2.31 4.83
CA HIS A 15 2.22 2.48 6.25
C HIS A 15 1.12 3.36 6.87
N ALA A 16 0.61 4.36 6.16
CA ALA A 16 -0.40 5.35 6.53
C ALA A 16 -1.14 5.03 7.84
N THR A 17 -0.77 5.75 8.90
CA THR A 17 -1.16 5.51 10.29
C THR A 17 -2.32 6.39 10.73
N SER A 18 -3.09 6.95 9.79
CA SER A 18 -4.13 7.95 10.04
C SER A 18 -3.56 9.25 10.63
N THR A 19 -2.37 9.65 10.19
CA THR A 19 -1.73 10.91 10.62
C THR A 19 -1.75 11.92 9.47
N PRO A 20 -2.21 13.17 9.70
CA PRO A 20 -2.40 14.12 8.59
C PRO A 20 -1.15 14.33 7.72
N LEU A 21 0.02 14.53 8.34
CA LEU A 21 1.26 14.75 7.62
C LEU A 21 1.86 13.46 7.07
N GLY A 22 1.91 12.40 7.87
CA GLY A 22 2.55 11.13 7.49
C GLY A 22 1.88 10.49 6.28
N ASP A 23 0.54 10.43 6.31
CA ASP A 23 -0.26 9.83 5.24
C ASP A 23 -0.11 10.63 3.92
N ALA A 24 -0.10 11.97 4.00
CA ALA A 24 0.11 12.82 2.83
C ALA A 24 1.52 12.71 2.25
N VAL A 25 2.55 12.55 3.10
CA VAL A 25 3.95 12.37 2.68
C VAL A 25 4.13 11.03 1.97
N GLU A 26 3.63 9.94 2.55
CA GLU A 26 3.72 8.62 1.93
C GLU A 26 2.96 8.58 0.59
N ALA A 27 1.75 9.15 0.54
CA ALA A 27 0.98 9.22 -0.71
C ALA A 27 1.72 9.97 -1.82
N LYS A 28 2.40 11.08 -1.50
CA LYS A 28 3.25 11.82 -2.46
C LYS A 28 4.43 10.98 -2.93
N ALA A 29 5.09 10.26 -2.02
CA ALA A 29 6.22 9.39 -2.35
C ALA A 29 5.79 8.26 -3.30
N ILE A 30 4.66 7.61 -3.02
CA ILE A 30 4.08 6.57 -3.89
C ILE A 30 3.73 7.16 -5.25
N LYS A 31 3.05 8.30 -5.30
CA LYS A 31 2.69 8.97 -6.58
C LYS A 31 3.91 9.33 -7.42
N SER A 32 5.00 9.75 -6.79
CA SER A 32 6.26 10.09 -7.46
C SER A 32 6.93 8.85 -8.06
N LEU A 33 7.01 7.76 -7.30
CA LEU A 33 7.73 6.55 -7.72
C LEU A 33 6.94 5.71 -8.73
N PHE A 34 5.62 5.65 -8.58
CA PHE A 34 4.71 4.82 -9.39
C PHE A 34 3.89 5.65 -10.39
N SER A 35 4.38 6.81 -10.81
CA SER A 35 3.63 7.82 -11.56
C SER A 35 2.82 7.26 -12.75
N SER A 36 3.44 6.48 -13.64
CA SER A 36 2.75 5.84 -14.78
C SER A 36 1.69 4.82 -14.35
N HIS A 37 1.98 4.02 -13.33
CA HIS A 37 1.09 2.97 -12.82
C HIS A 37 -0.12 3.55 -12.07
N VAL A 38 0.10 4.68 -11.41
CA VAL A 38 -0.93 5.48 -10.76
C VAL A 38 -1.84 6.16 -11.79
N VAL A 39 -1.26 6.80 -12.83
CA VAL A 39 -2.02 7.47 -13.89
C VAL A 39 -2.86 6.49 -14.70
N SER A 40 -2.40 5.26 -14.89
CA SER A 40 -3.19 4.22 -15.56
C SER A 40 -4.36 3.73 -14.71
N GLY A 41 -4.25 3.82 -13.37
CA GLY A 41 -5.19 3.26 -12.39
C GLY A 41 -4.99 1.77 -12.13
N ALA A 42 -3.87 1.20 -12.59
CA ALA A 42 -3.55 -0.21 -12.40
C ALA A 42 -3.10 -0.52 -10.97
N LEU A 43 -2.39 0.42 -10.33
CA LEU A 43 -1.89 0.25 -8.96
C LEU A 43 -3.04 0.12 -7.95
N ALA A 44 -3.07 -0.98 -7.20
CA ALA A 44 -3.87 -1.08 -5.98
C ALA A 44 -3.12 -0.45 -4.80
N LEU A 45 -3.81 0.34 -3.99
CA LEU A 45 -3.23 0.99 -2.80
C LEU A 45 -4.24 0.94 -1.66
N SER A 46 -3.82 0.56 -0.46
CA SER A 46 -4.62 0.74 0.76
C SER A 46 -3.76 0.77 2.02
N SER A 47 -4.36 1.12 3.17
CA SER A 47 -3.79 0.88 4.50
C SER A 47 -4.80 0.08 5.32
N THR A 48 -4.32 -0.99 5.94
CA THR A 48 -5.15 -1.90 6.76
C THR A 48 -5.30 -1.43 8.20
N LYS A 49 -4.54 -0.41 8.63
CA LYS A 49 -4.55 0.11 10.02
C LYS A 49 -5.89 0.71 10.43
N GLY A 50 -6.71 1.16 9.48
CA GLY A 50 -8.07 1.60 9.75
C GLY A 50 -8.97 0.49 10.33
N ALA A 51 -8.64 -0.79 10.07
CA ALA A 51 -9.38 -1.94 10.58
C ALA A 51 -8.76 -2.55 11.84
N ILE A 52 -7.43 -2.62 11.92
CA ILE A 52 -6.72 -3.35 12.98
C ILE A 52 -6.00 -2.44 13.99
N GLY A 53 -6.05 -1.12 13.79
CA GLY A 53 -5.24 -0.16 14.55
C GLY A 53 -3.75 -0.21 14.17
N HIS A 54 -2.95 0.62 14.83
CA HIS A 54 -1.50 0.64 14.63
C HIS A 54 -0.80 -0.30 15.62
N LEU A 55 -0.41 -1.48 15.16
CA LEU A 55 0.19 -2.54 15.99
C LEU A 55 1.66 -2.31 16.38
N LEU A 56 2.17 -1.07 16.25
CA LEU A 56 3.53 -0.67 16.61
C LEU A 56 4.60 -1.64 16.05
N GLY A 57 5.39 -2.28 16.93
CA GLY A 57 6.44 -3.22 16.54
C GLY A 57 5.94 -4.43 15.73
N ALA A 58 4.66 -4.79 15.84
CA ALA A 58 4.07 -5.88 15.07
C ALA A 58 3.45 -5.43 13.73
N ALA A 59 3.30 -4.12 13.50
CA ALA A 59 2.60 -3.59 12.32
C ALA A 59 3.22 -4.09 11.02
N GLY A 60 4.54 -3.98 10.88
CA GLY A 60 5.22 -4.42 9.65
C GLY A 60 5.10 -5.93 9.39
N ALA A 61 5.07 -6.76 10.43
CA ALA A 61 4.91 -8.21 10.27
C ALA A 61 3.48 -8.57 9.85
N VAL A 62 2.45 -8.01 10.50
CA VAL A 62 1.05 -8.27 10.17
C VAL A 62 0.71 -7.74 8.78
N GLU A 63 1.21 -6.57 8.41
CA GLU A 63 0.99 -5.97 7.09
C GLU A 63 1.73 -6.72 5.97
N ALA A 64 2.92 -7.24 6.26
CA ALA A 64 3.62 -8.16 5.35
C ALA A 64 2.80 -9.44 5.11
N ILE A 65 2.21 -10.03 6.16
CA ILE A 65 1.32 -11.18 6.03
C ILE A 65 0.11 -10.83 5.16
N PHE A 66 -0.52 -9.66 5.34
CA PHE A 66 -1.61 -9.23 4.45
C PHE A 66 -1.17 -9.06 2.99
N SER A 67 0.03 -8.54 2.74
CA SER A 67 0.58 -8.43 1.38
C SER A 67 0.82 -9.81 0.74
N ILE A 68 1.33 -10.78 1.50
CA ILE A 68 1.47 -12.17 1.05
C ILE A 68 0.10 -12.81 0.78
N LEU A 69 -0.86 -12.63 1.68
CA LEU A 69 -2.22 -13.14 1.51
C LEU A 69 -2.96 -12.48 0.34
N ALA A 70 -2.67 -11.21 0.04
CA ALA A 70 -3.21 -10.52 -1.12
C ALA A 70 -2.74 -11.18 -2.43
N ILE A 71 -1.44 -11.52 -2.53
CA ILE A 71 -0.88 -12.31 -3.63
C ILE A 71 -1.57 -13.69 -3.69
N HIS A 72 -1.59 -14.41 -2.56
CA HIS A 72 -2.08 -15.78 -2.50
C HIS A 72 -3.58 -15.91 -2.86
N HIS A 73 -4.42 -14.98 -2.40
CA HIS A 73 -5.86 -15.04 -2.61
C HIS A 73 -6.37 -14.20 -3.79
N GLY A 74 -5.51 -13.37 -4.39
CA GLY A 74 -5.90 -12.42 -5.43
C GLY A 74 -6.95 -11.41 -4.94
N VAL A 75 -6.77 -10.89 -3.71
CA VAL A 75 -7.67 -9.90 -3.12
C VAL A 75 -6.87 -8.81 -2.42
N ALA A 76 -6.96 -7.57 -2.91
CA ALA A 76 -6.37 -6.41 -2.27
C ALA A 76 -7.30 -5.90 -1.14
N PRO A 77 -6.81 -5.76 0.10
CA PRO A 77 -7.56 -5.18 1.22
C PRO A 77 -8.03 -3.74 0.98
N LEU A 78 -9.13 -3.34 1.62
CA LEU A 78 -9.58 -1.95 1.65
C LEU A 78 -8.87 -1.09 2.71
N THR A 79 -8.94 0.22 2.51
CA THR A 79 -8.76 1.25 3.53
C THR A 79 -10.12 1.54 4.18
N LEU A 80 -10.24 1.28 5.48
CA LEU A 80 -11.47 1.54 6.23
C LEU A 80 -11.57 3.03 6.62
N ASN A 81 -12.80 3.54 6.81
CA ASN A 81 -13.12 4.90 7.27
C ASN A 81 -12.72 6.05 6.32
N LEU A 82 -12.42 5.76 5.06
CA LEU A 82 -12.07 6.79 4.06
C LEU A 82 -13.32 7.43 3.43
N THR A 83 -13.90 8.43 4.11
CA THR A 83 -15.08 9.17 3.60
C THR A 83 -14.70 10.41 2.79
N LYS A 84 -13.62 11.09 3.18
CA LYS A 84 -13.07 12.27 2.50
C LYS A 84 -11.57 12.07 2.27
N PRO A 85 -11.15 11.64 1.06
CA PRO A 85 -9.74 11.48 0.74
C PRO A 85 -8.94 12.79 0.87
N ASP A 86 -7.67 12.67 1.23
CA ASP A 86 -6.71 13.79 1.21
C ASP A 86 -6.58 14.37 -0.21
N PRO A 87 -6.43 15.71 -0.38
CA PRO A 87 -6.28 16.34 -1.70
C PRO A 87 -5.14 15.80 -2.58
N VAL A 88 -4.15 15.11 -2.01
CA VAL A 88 -3.09 14.41 -2.77
C VAL A 88 -3.67 13.35 -3.71
N PHE A 89 -4.78 12.72 -3.31
CA PHE A 89 -5.50 11.72 -4.09
C PHE A 89 -6.40 12.40 -5.11
N ASN A 90 -6.18 12.09 -6.39
CA ASN A 90 -6.94 12.68 -7.49
C ASN A 90 -6.95 11.78 -8.73
N GLY A 91 -7.99 11.92 -9.53
CA GLY A 91 -8.20 11.10 -10.73
C GLY A 91 -8.23 9.62 -10.38
N LYS A 92 -7.35 8.83 -11.02
CA LYS A 92 -7.23 7.40 -10.76
C LYS A 92 -6.34 7.05 -9.55
N PHE A 93 -5.64 8.02 -8.97
CA PHE A 93 -4.87 7.81 -7.76
C PHE A 93 -5.77 7.88 -6.54
N MET A 94 -6.29 6.73 -6.11
CA MET A 94 -7.18 6.64 -4.95
C MET A 94 -6.91 5.35 -4.16
N PRO A 95 -6.87 5.39 -2.82
CA PRO A 95 -6.84 4.17 -2.03
C PRO A 95 -8.15 3.38 -2.20
N LEU A 96 -8.07 2.06 -2.11
CA LEU A 96 -9.23 1.19 -2.19
C LEU A 96 -10.16 1.44 -1.00
N THR A 97 -11.45 1.69 -1.27
CA THR A 97 -12.50 1.80 -0.24
C THR A 97 -13.32 0.52 -0.10
N ALA A 98 -13.09 -0.46 -0.98
CA ALA A 98 -13.66 -1.79 -0.93
C ALA A 98 -12.60 -2.82 -1.31
N SER A 99 -12.66 -4.01 -0.72
CA SER A 99 -11.74 -5.09 -1.07
C SER A 99 -11.89 -5.44 -2.55
N ARG A 100 -10.79 -5.53 -3.28
CA ARG A 100 -10.79 -5.69 -4.73
C ARG A 100 -10.21 -7.04 -5.11
N ARG A 101 -11.01 -7.91 -5.72
CA ARG A 101 -10.51 -9.14 -6.35
C ARG A 101 -9.78 -8.79 -7.64
N MET A 102 -8.52 -9.17 -7.73
CA MET A 102 -7.64 -8.92 -8.88
C MET A 102 -6.43 -9.86 -8.84
N ALA A 103 -5.78 -10.07 -9.99
CA ALA A 103 -4.48 -10.73 -9.99
C ALA A 103 -3.45 -9.82 -9.30
N ILE A 104 -2.69 -10.38 -8.36
CA ILE A 104 -1.62 -9.69 -7.62
C ILE A 104 -0.40 -10.60 -7.69
N LYS A 105 0.57 -10.24 -8.52
CA LYS A 105 1.83 -10.96 -8.70
C LYS A 105 2.92 -10.37 -7.82
N ALA A 106 2.89 -9.07 -7.55
CA ALA A 106 3.81 -8.41 -6.63
C ALA A 106 3.08 -7.44 -5.69
N ALA A 107 3.46 -7.47 -4.42
CA ALA A 107 2.91 -6.64 -3.37
C ALA A 107 4.02 -6.04 -2.49
N LEU A 108 3.87 -4.76 -2.16
CA LEU A 108 4.83 -4.02 -1.36
C LEU A 108 4.19 -3.61 -0.02
N SER A 109 4.93 -3.72 1.08
CA SER A 109 4.50 -3.36 2.42
C SER A 109 5.47 -2.34 3.03
N ASN A 110 4.98 -1.15 3.34
CA ASN A 110 5.78 -0.08 3.93
C ASN A 110 5.67 -0.05 5.46
N SER A 111 6.76 0.30 6.14
CA SER A 111 6.79 0.47 7.59
C SER A 111 7.79 1.55 7.98
N PHE A 112 7.30 2.62 8.63
CA PHE A 112 8.11 3.77 9.00
C PHE A 112 8.01 4.02 10.52
N GLY A 113 9.16 3.97 11.20
CA GLY A 113 9.24 4.13 12.64
C GLY A 113 9.67 5.53 13.06
N PHE A 114 9.43 5.86 14.33
CA PHE A 114 10.05 7.03 14.96
C PHE A 114 11.57 6.99 14.81
N GLY A 115 12.20 8.18 14.76
CA GLY A 115 13.63 8.32 14.47
C GLY A 115 13.98 8.19 12.98
N GLY A 116 12.98 8.08 12.10
CA GLY A 116 13.20 8.07 10.64
C GLY A 116 13.70 6.74 10.10
N THR A 117 13.51 5.64 10.84
CA THR A 117 13.85 4.30 10.37
C THR A 117 12.77 3.80 9.42
N ASN A 118 13.12 3.57 8.16
CA ASN A 118 12.18 3.19 7.12
C ASN A 118 12.50 1.80 6.57
N ALA A 119 11.48 0.97 6.41
CA ALA A 119 11.57 -0.33 5.77
C ALA A 119 10.47 -0.48 4.72
N SER A 120 10.80 -1.17 3.62
CA SER A 120 9.84 -1.56 2.60
C SER A 120 10.14 -3.00 2.20
N LEU A 121 9.15 -3.87 2.32
CA LEU A 121 9.25 -5.28 1.96
C LEU A 121 8.47 -5.52 0.67
N LEU A 122 9.11 -6.17 -0.29
CA LEU A 122 8.50 -6.53 -1.58
C LEU A 122 8.39 -8.05 -1.67
N PHE A 123 7.18 -8.51 -1.94
CA PHE A 123 6.85 -9.92 -2.17
C PHE A 123 6.41 -10.10 -3.61
N ALA A 124 6.75 -11.24 -4.20
CA ALA A 124 6.28 -11.61 -5.52
C ALA A 124 5.95 -13.10 -5.56
N SER A 125 4.94 -13.48 -6.33
CA SER A 125 4.64 -14.89 -6.61
C SER A 125 5.80 -15.52 -7.35
N ILE A 126 6.24 -16.69 -6.92
CA ILE A 126 7.12 -17.57 -7.68
C ILE A 126 6.25 -18.28 -8.70
N SER A 127 6.50 -18.02 -9.98
CA SER A 127 5.88 -18.70 -11.13
C SER A 127 6.11 -20.20 -11.08
#